data_AF-A0A2E7PKH6-F1
#
_entry.id   AF-A0A2E7PKH6-F1
#
_cell.length_a   1.000
_cell.length_b   1.000
_cell.length_c   1.000
_cell.angle_alpha   90.00
_cell.angle_beta   90.00
_cell.angle_gamma   90.00
#
_symmetry.space_group_name_H-M   'P 1'
#
loop_
_entity.id
_entity.type
_entity.pdbx_description
1 polymer ?
#
loop_
_entity_poly.entity_id
_entity_poly.type
_entity_poly.pdbx_seq_one_letter_code
_entity_poly.pdbx_strand_id
1 'polypeptide(L)'
;FEVTAITRKKKAVIPSYISQVAPSESSVMKRVAYEPLFLTHLNNTLGIKGVTGVSLHEPLSGLLRITLISIAKGTSRTEIWRALYGAASFKGDMGKITIAVDEDIDPQNADSILWALAYRHNPSEDVVIMPHRGQGHGPRREHGGEEDGTLLIDATMKEDMPPLALPDAGYMEQAKDLWEKLDLPPLRPESPWHGYTLGDWHERWDVAAKNAADSNYLKNGEETLGRQVSLDIIPETSVRQVEDGWFEDD
;
A
#
# COMPACT_ATOMS: atom_id res chain seq x y z
N PHE A 1 14.69 -12.26 -41.03
CA PHE A 1 15.98 -12.78 -40.54
C PHE A 1 16.37 -13.94 -41.43
N GLU A 2 17.59 -13.92 -41.98
CA GLU A 2 18.16 -15.04 -42.75
C GLU A 2 19.27 -15.69 -41.91
N VAL A 3 19.13 -16.98 -41.60
CA VAL A 3 20.10 -17.72 -40.78
C VAL A 3 21.07 -18.43 -41.70
N THR A 4 22.33 -18.02 -41.71
CA THR A 4 23.37 -18.59 -42.59
C THR A 4 24.13 -19.76 -41.98
N ALA A 5 24.13 -19.92 -40.65
CA ALA A 5 24.68 -21.08 -39.94
C ALA A 5 24.12 -21.19 -38.50
N ILE A 6 24.14 -22.40 -37.92
CA ILE A 6 23.78 -22.69 -36.51
C ILE A 6 24.90 -23.52 -35.88
N THR A 7 25.40 -23.10 -34.71
CA THR A 7 26.38 -23.87 -33.92
C THR A 7 25.82 -24.20 -32.54
N ARG A 8 26.22 -25.35 -31.95
CA ARG A 8 25.73 -25.80 -30.63
C ARG A 8 26.73 -26.68 -29.90
N LYS A 9 26.58 -26.80 -28.57
CA LYS A 9 27.30 -27.78 -27.74
C LYS A 9 26.90 -29.22 -28.13
N LYS A 10 27.78 -30.19 -27.85
CA LYS A 10 27.54 -31.63 -28.11
C LYS A 10 26.26 -32.16 -27.44
N LYS A 11 26.00 -31.73 -26.20
CA LYS A 11 24.75 -31.95 -25.46
C LYS A 11 24.05 -30.61 -25.25
N ALA A 12 23.45 -30.07 -26.31
CA ALA A 12 22.77 -28.78 -26.25
C ALA A 12 21.47 -28.86 -25.44
N VAL A 13 21.24 -27.85 -24.61
CA VAL A 13 19.96 -27.57 -23.95
C VAL A 13 19.48 -26.25 -24.52
N ILE A 14 18.24 -26.20 -24.98
CA ILE A 14 17.62 -24.98 -25.51
C ILE A 14 16.65 -24.48 -24.44
N PRO A 15 16.99 -23.40 -23.70
CA PRO A 15 16.04 -22.80 -22.79
C PRO A 15 14.90 -22.18 -23.62
N SER A 16 13.67 -22.41 -23.19
CA SER A 16 12.47 -21.81 -23.74
C SER A 16 11.59 -21.41 -22.58
N TYR A 17 10.84 -20.33 -22.75
CA TYR A 17 9.82 -19.90 -21.80
C TYR A 17 8.52 -19.67 -22.56
N ILE A 18 7.40 -19.80 -21.86
CA ILE A 18 6.08 -19.51 -22.44
C ILE A 18 5.56 -18.25 -21.78
N SER A 19 5.20 -17.27 -22.60
CA SER A 19 4.48 -16.08 -22.14
C SER A 19 2.98 -16.38 -22.19
N GLN A 20 2.35 -16.46 -21.02
CA GLN A 20 0.90 -16.70 -20.87
C GLN A 20 0.27 -15.64 -19.96
N VAL A 21 -0.97 -15.87 -19.53
CA VAL A 21 -1.63 -15.05 -18.50
C VAL A 21 -0.74 -14.98 -17.27
N ALA A 22 -0.56 -13.78 -16.73
CA ALA A 22 0.20 -13.56 -15.50
C ALA A 22 -0.64 -14.00 -14.28
N PRO A 23 -0.02 -14.64 -13.27
CA PRO A 23 1.42 -14.87 -13.11
C PRO A 23 1.96 -16.01 -14.00
N SER A 24 3.14 -15.79 -14.57
CA SER A 24 3.88 -16.72 -15.43
C SER A 24 5.40 -16.56 -15.21
N GLU A 25 6.20 -17.55 -15.61
CA GLU A 25 7.67 -17.44 -15.55
C GLU A 25 8.17 -16.13 -16.18
N SER A 26 7.61 -15.77 -17.33
CA SER A 26 7.98 -14.55 -18.06
C SER A 26 7.62 -13.26 -17.32
N SER A 27 6.51 -13.23 -16.57
CA SER A 27 6.12 -12.03 -15.81
C SER A 27 6.96 -11.93 -14.55
N VAL A 28 7.20 -13.02 -13.82
CA VAL A 28 8.07 -13.00 -12.64
C VAL A 28 9.48 -12.51 -12.99
N MET A 29 10.05 -12.99 -14.11
CA MET A 29 11.35 -12.49 -14.60
C MET A 29 11.34 -10.99 -14.90
N LYS A 30 10.27 -10.48 -15.52
CA LYS A 30 10.12 -9.03 -15.79
C LYS A 30 9.98 -8.24 -14.51
N ARG A 31 9.24 -8.74 -13.51
CA ARG A 31 9.01 -8.04 -12.24
C ARG A 31 10.34 -7.76 -11.54
N VAL A 32 11.18 -8.79 -11.40
CA VAL A 32 12.52 -8.69 -10.79
C VAL A 32 13.42 -7.69 -11.52
N ALA A 33 13.21 -7.47 -12.82
CA ALA A 33 13.97 -6.48 -13.59
C ALA A 33 13.36 -5.07 -13.52
N TYR A 34 12.03 -4.94 -13.57
CA TYR A 34 11.36 -3.66 -13.76
C TYR A 34 11.06 -2.91 -12.46
N GLU A 35 10.71 -3.59 -11.37
CA GLU A 35 10.47 -2.90 -10.09
C GLU A 35 11.73 -2.14 -9.61
N PRO A 36 12.94 -2.75 -9.59
CA PRO A 36 14.16 -2.01 -9.24
C PRO A 36 14.49 -0.89 -10.23
N LEU A 37 14.13 -1.06 -11.51
CA LEU A 37 14.34 -0.05 -12.54
C LEU A 37 13.48 1.19 -12.28
N PHE A 38 12.20 1.01 -11.97
CA PHE A 38 11.31 2.11 -11.57
C PHE A 38 11.77 2.77 -10.27
N LEU A 39 12.10 1.98 -9.25
CA LEU A 39 12.59 2.50 -7.98
C LEU A 39 13.85 3.35 -8.17
N THR A 40 14.82 2.86 -8.96
CA THR A 40 16.03 3.60 -9.30
C THR A 40 15.71 4.89 -10.05
N HIS A 41 14.78 4.86 -11.00
CA HIS A 41 14.37 6.05 -11.72
C HIS A 41 13.79 7.12 -10.77
N LEU A 42 12.83 6.75 -9.92
CA LEU A 42 12.19 7.70 -9.02
C LEU A 42 13.16 8.22 -7.94
N ASN A 43 13.92 7.33 -7.30
CA ASN A 43 14.77 7.69 -6.17
C ASN A 43 16.11 8.32 -6.60
N ASN A 44 16.77 7.76 -7.62
CA ASN A 44 18.12 8.17 -8.01
C ASN A 44 18.15 9.11 -9.21
N THR A 45 17.25 8.94 -10.20
CA THR A 45 17.19 9.84 -11.36
C THR A 45 16.38 11.10 -11.08
N LEU A 46 15.18 10.96 -10.49
CA LEU A 46 14.33 12.11 -10.12
C LEU A 46 14.64 12.67 -8.73
N GLY A 47 15.41 11.95 -7.91
CA GLY A 47 15.85 12.41 -6.59
C GLY A 47 14.79 12.37 -5.50
N ILE A 48 13.69 11.62 -5.71
CA ILE A 48 12.53 11.60 -4.81
C ILE A 48 12.80 10.62 -3.68
N LYS A 49 13.39 11.10 -2.58
CA LYS A 49 13.85 10.26 -1.46
C LYS A 49 12.73 9.64 -0.63
N GLY A 50 11.52 10.21 -0.70
CA GLY A 50 10.33 9.64 -0.07
C GLY A 50 9.81 8.36 -0.72
N VAL A 51 10.27 7.98 -1.92
CA VAL A 51 9.87 6.70 -2.54
C VAL A 51 10.68 5.56 -1.91
N THR A 52 9.99 4.68 -1.19
CA THR A 52 10.57 3.53 -0.48
C THR A 52 10.44 2.23 -1.27
N GLY A 53 9.48 2.17 -2.20
CA GLY A 53 9.26 0.98 -3.01
C GLY A 53 8.46 1.26 -4.27
N VAL A 54 8.54 0.35 -5.24
CA VAL A 54 7.65 0.30 -6.40
C VAL A 54 7.22 -1.15 -6.60
N SER A 55 5.92 -1.37 -6.70
CA SER A 55 5.33 -2.68 -7.01
C SER A 55 4.55 -2.60 -8.31
N LEU A 56 4.74 -3.60 -9.16
CA LEU A 56 4.02 -3.74 -10.41
C LEU A 56 3.00 -4.87 -10.28
N HIS A 57 1.71 -4.54 -10.34
CA HIS A 57 0.67 -5.54 -10.15
C HIS A 57 0.76 -6.62 -11.25
N GLU A 58 0.88 -7.88 -10.83
CA GLU A 58 1.12 -9.01 -11.73
C GLU A 58 -0.16 -9.71 -12.19
N PRO A 59 -1.05 -10.17 -11.29
CA PRO A 59 -2.17 -11.03 -11.67
C PRO A 59 -3.06 -10.35 -12.72
N LEU A 60 -3.24 -11.01 -13.87
CA LEU A 60 -4.05 -10.56 -15.01
C LEU A 60 -3.60 -9.25 -15.72
N SER A 61 -2.93 -8.31 -15.04
CA SER A 61 -2.42 -7.05 -15.60
C SER A 61 -1.02 -7.15 -16.20
N GLY A 62 -0.29 -8.22 -15.88
CA GLY A 62 1.00 -8.54 -16.49
C GLY A 62 2.09 -7.51 -16.21
N LEU A 63 2.05 -6.82 -15.05
CA LEU A 63 2.99 -5.78 -14.59
C LEU A 63 2.91 -4.44 -15.31
N LEU A 64 2.24 -4.36 -16.45
CA LEU A 64 2.31 -3.18 -17.32
C LEU A 64 1.30 -2.11 -16.88
N ARG A 65 0.09 -2.50 -16.51
CA ARG A 65 -1.02 -1.54 -16.43
C ARG A 65 -1.13 -0.80 -15.11
N ILE A 66 -0.81 -1.46 -14.00
CA ILE A 66 -1.00 -0.91 -12.65
C ILE A 66 0.34 -0.87 -11.93
N THR A 67 0.72 0.31 -11.46
CA THR A 67 1.95 0.60 -10.75
C THR A 67 1.61 1.19 -9.39
N LEU A 68 2.11 0.58 -8.32
CA LEU A 68 2.03 1.11 -6.97
C LEU A 68 3.39 1.69 -6.56
N ILE A 69 3.36 2.86 -5.94
CA ILE A 69 4.54 3.54 -5.40
C ILE A 69 4.35 3.62 -3.89
N SER A 70 5.24 2.96 -3.14
CA SER A 70 5.27 3.06 -1.69
C SER A 70 6.03 4.33 -1.29
N ILE A 71 5.39 5.14 -0.44
CA ILE A 71 5.85 6.45 -0.02
C ILE A 71 6.08 6.46 1.50
N ALA A 72 7.21 6.99 1.93
CA ALA A 72 7.48 7.21 3.36
C ALA A 72 6.51 8.24 3.95
N LYS A 73 6.01 7.97 5.16
CA LYS A 73 5.15 8.91 5.89
C LYS A 73 5.81 10.28 6.03
N GLY A 74 5.02 11.35 5.85
CA GLY A 74 5.51 12.73 5.91
C GLY A 74 6.20 13.24 4.63
N THR A 75 6.27 12.43 3.57
CA THR A 75 6.73 12.91 2.26
C THR A 75 5.82 14.05 1.77
N SER A 76 6.42 15.18 1.37
CA SER A 76 5.63 16.33 0.92
C SER A 76 4.76 15.99 -0.30
N ARG A 77 3.54 16.55 -0.34
CA ARG A 77 2.58 16.37 -1.45
C ARG A 77 3.23 16.61 -2.83
N THR A 78 4.09 17.62 -2.95
CA THR A 78 4.80 17.91 -4.21
C THR A 78 5.70 16.77 -4.66
N GLU A 79 6.41 16.10 -3.74
CA GLU A 79 7.26 14.95 -4.06
C GLU A 79 6.43 13.72 -4.47
N ILE A 80 5.28 13.51 -3.83
CA ILE A 80 4.34 12.42 -4.17
C ILE A 80 3.85 12.58 -5.61
N TRP A 81 3.39 13.79 -5.97
CA TRP A 81 2.96 14.06 -7.34
C TRP A 81 4.09 13.95 -8.34
N ARG A 82 5.31 14.42 -8.02
CA ARG A 82 6.50 14.20 -8.85
C ARG A 82 6.77 12.70 -9.08
N ALA A 83 6.55 11.85 -8.08
CA ALA A 83 6.72 10.40 -8.21
C ALA A 83 5.65 9.79 -9.12
N LEU A 84 4.38 10.18 -8.93
CA LEU A 84 3.26 9.74 -9.78
C LEU A 84 3.49 10.09 -11.25
N TYR A 85 3.85 11.35 -11.55
CA TYR A 85 4.15 11.78 -12.92
C TYR A 85 5.40 11.07 -13.46
N GLY A 86 6.46 10.96 -12.65
CA GLY A 86 7.69 10.28 -13.03
C GLY A 86 7.47 8.83 -13.43
N ALA A 87 6.72 8.08 -12.63
CA ALA A 87 6.44 6.67 -12.90
C ALA A 87 5.56 6.50 -14.14
N ALA A 88 4.49 7.30 -14.25
CA ALA A 88 3.54 7.23 -15.35
C ALA A 88 4.16 7.52 -16.72
N SER A 89 5.19 8.38 -16.78
CA SER A 89 5.86 8.78 -18.02
C SER A 89 7.17 8.03 -18.30
N PHE A 90 7.67 7.20 -17.37
CA PHE A 90 8.97 6.56 -17.50
C PHE A 90 9.04 5.51 -18.62
N LYS A 91 8.03 4.64 -18.74
CA LYS A 91 7.89 3.66 -19.83
C LYS A 91 6.51 3.79 -20.48
N GLY A 92 6.47 4.12 -21.76
CA GLY A 92 5.21 4.40 -22.48
C GLY A 92 4.21 3.22 -22.52
N ASP A 93 4.70 1.99 -22.38
CA ASP A 93 3.90 0.77 -22.27
C ASP A 93 3.42 0.46 -20.84
N MET A 94 3.83 1.25 -19.84
CA MET A 94 3.60 0.99 -18.40
C MET A 94 3.03 2.17 -17.60
N GLY A 95 2.41 1.90 -16.44
CA GLY A 95 1.92 2.96 -15.55
C GLY A 95 0.63 3.63 -16.03
N LYS A 96 -0.27 2.85 -16.65
CA LYS A 96 -1.61 3.35 -17.07
C LYS A 96 -2.42 3.80 -15.85
N ILE A 97 -2.37 3.04 -14.77
CA ILE A 97 -2.92 3.41 -13.46
C ILE A 97 -1.73 3.42 -12.52
N THR A 98 -1.43 4.58 -11.94
CA THR A 98 -0.32 4.76 -11.01
C THR A 98 -0.88 5.27 -9.69
N ILE A 99 -0.59 4.56 -8.61
CA ILE A 99 -1.16 4.80 -7.28
C ILE A 99 0.01 5.00 -6.31
N ALA A 100 0.01 6.11 -5.58
CA ALA A 100 0.89 6.29 -4.44
C ALA A 100 0.15 5.86 -3.18
N VAL A 101 0.80 5.03 -2.34
CA VAL A 101 0.31 4.58 -1.04
C VAL A 101 1.42 4.76 -0.02
N ASP A 102 1.09 4.93 1.26
CA ASP A 102 2.11 4.92 2.30
C ASP A 102 2.78 3.53 2.40
N GLU A 103 3.98 3.50 2.98
CA GLU A 103 4.80 2.29 3.11
C GLU A 103 4.22 1.19 4.02
N ASP A 104 3.16 1.48 4.78
CA ASP A 104 2.44 0.49 5.58
C ASP A 104 1.47 -0.38 4.76
N ILE A 105 1.15 0.05 3.52
CA ILE A 105 0.24 -0.69 2.64
C ILE A 105 0.99 -1.80 1.91
N ASP A 106 0.62 -3.05 2.17
CA ASP A 106 1.14 -4.19 1.42
C ASP A 106 0.66 -4.15 -0.05
N PRO A 107 1.55 -3.95 -1.03
CA PRO A 107 1.16 -3.84 -2.43
C PRO A 107 0.77 -5.18 -3.07
N GLN A 108 0.92 -6.30 -2.37
CA GLN A 108 0.44 -7.61 -2.80
C GLN A 108 -0.95 -7.95 -2.23
N ASN A 109 -1.45 -7.17 -1.27
CA ASN A 109 -2.79 -7.32 -0.73
C ASN A 109 -3.77 -6.31 -1.35
N ALA A 110 -4.68 -6.81 -2.18
CA ALA A 110 -5.70 -5.99 -2.82
C ALA A 110 -6.62 -5.28 -1.80
N ASP A 111 -6.94 -5.93 -0.68
CA ASP A 111 -7.81 -5.35 0.35
C ASP A 111 -7.12 -4.19 1.07
N SER A 112 -5.82 -4.30 1.34
CA SER A 112 -5.02 -3.19 1.90
C SER A 112 -4.97 -2.00 0.95
N ILE A 113 -4.81 -2.24 -0.35
CA ILE A 113 -4.81 -1.18 -1.38
C ILE A 113 -6.20 -0.52 -1.48
N LEU A 114 -7.26 -1.33 -1.51
CA LEU A 114 -8.64 -0.82 -1.58
C LEU A 114 -9.01 -0.05 -0.31
N TRP A 115 -8.53 -0.48 0.85
CA TRP A 115 -8.70 0.26 2.10
C TRP A 115 -8.00 1.62 2.07
N ALA A 116 -6.75 1.68 1.61
CA ALA A 116 -6.03 2.95 1.44
C ALA A 116 -6.78 3.89 0.47
N LEU A 117 -7.27 3.35 -0.65
CA LEU A 117 -8.13 4.11 -1.56
C LEU A 117 -9.44 4.54 -0.89
N ALA A 118 -10.09 3.69 -0.08
CA ALA A 118 -11.37 4.08 0.52
C ALA A 118 -11.24 5.20 1.56
N TYR A 119 -10.12 5.26 2.29
CA TYR A 119 -10.00 6.09 3.49
C TYR A 119 -8.92 7.17 3.46
N ARG A 120 -7.98 7.15 2.50
CA ARG A 120 -6.83 8.09 2.48
C ARG A 120 -6.83 9.07 1.31
N HIS A 121 -7.70 8.90 0.32
CA HIS A 121 -7.78 9.84 -0.81
C HIS A 121 -9.16 10.46 -0.94
N ASN A 122 -9.19 11.72 -1.39
CA ASN A 122 -10.38 12.40 -1.86
C ASN A 122 -10.37 12.41 -3.40
N PRO A 123 -11.31 11.72 -4.09
CA PRO A 123 -11.33 11.68 -5.55
C PRO A 123 -11.34 13.05 -6.25
N SER A 124 -11.87 14.11 -5.62
CA SER A 124 -11.86 15.45 -6.22
C SER A 124 -10.52 16.18 -6.12
N GLU A 125 -9.62 15.74 -5.25
CA GLU A 125 -8.36 16.44 -4.93
C GLU A 125 -7.12 15.60 -5.21
N ASP A 126 -7.25 14.27 -5.12
CA ASP A 126 -6.14 13.32 -5.11
C ASP A 126 -6.11 12.43 -6.36
N VAL A 127 -6.84 12.83 -7.41
CA VAL A 127 -6.90 12.12 -8.68
C VAL A 127 -6.56 13.04 -9.84
N VAL A 128 -5.66 12.60 -10.72
CA VAL A 128 -5.36 13.26 -11.99
C VAL A 128 -5.55 12.28 -13.14
N ILE A 129 -6.29 12.73 -14.16
CA ILE A 129 -6.45 12.02 -15.42
C ILE A 129 -5.60 12.73 -16.48
N MET A 130 -4.62 12.04 -17.05
CA MET A 130 -3.80 12.56 -18.14
C MET A 130 -4.24 11.95 -19.48
N PRO A 131 -4.59 12.77 -20.49
CA PRO A 131 -4.95 12.29 -21.82
C PRO A 131 -3.71 11.86 -22.63
N HIS A 132 -3.94 11.41 -23.87
CA HIS A 132 -2.91 11.17 -24.90
C HIS A 132 -1.86 10.10 -24.54
N ARG A 133 -2.32 9.00 -23.95
CA ARG A 133 -1.50 7.80 -23.74
C ARG A 133 -1.63 6.87 -24.94
N GLY A 134 -0.55 6.22 -25.37
CA GLY A 134 -0.68 5.08 -26.30
C GLY A 134 -1.47 3.93 -25.68
N GLN A 135 -2.26 3.21 -26.49
CA GLN A 135 -3.07 2.06 -26.03
C GLN A 135 -2.26 0.99 -25.29
N GLY A 136 -0.97 0.83 -25.60
CA GLY A 136 -0.07 -0.12 -24.94
C GLY A 136 -0.44 -1.59 -25.21
N HIS A 137 0.07 -2.51 -24.38
CA HIS A 137 -0.20 -3.94 -24.51
C HIS A 137 -1.55 -4.32 -23.87
N GLY A 138 -2.41 -5.00 -24.61
CA GLY A 138 -3.72 -5.49 -24.14
C GLY A 138 -4.57 -6.00 -25.30
N PRO A 139 -5.79 -6.51 -25.03
CA PRO A 139 -6.73 -6.89 -26.08
C PRO A 139 -7.00 -5.72 -27.02
N ARG A 140 -6.86 -5.96 -28.34
CA ARG A 140 -7.19 -4.94 -29.34
C ARG A 140 -8.68 -4.63 -29.27
N ARG A 141 -9.03 -3.35 -29.28
CA ARG A 141 -10.41 -2.89 -29.38
C ARG A 141 -10.79 -2.82 -30.86
N GLU A 142 -11.91 -3.43 -31.24
CA GLU A 142 -12.40 -3.41 -32.63
C GLU A 142 -12.92 -2.02 -33.05
N HIS A 143 -13.34 -1.21 -32.07
CA HIS A 143 -13.93 0.12 -32.28
C HIS A 143 -13.36 1.09 -31.23
N GLY A 144 -12.34 1.88 -31.59
CA GLY A 144 -11.78 2.90 -30.69
C GLY A 144 -10.45 3.47 -31.18
N GLY A 145 -10.24 4.77 -30.96
CA GLY A 145 -9.08 5.54 -31.44
C GLY A 145 -7.72 5.04 -30.92
N GLU A 146 -6.65 5.58 -31.50
CA GLU A 146 -5.26 5.15 -31.27
C GLU A 146 -4.71 5.46 -29.86
N GLU A 147 -5.44 6.26 -29.08
CA GLU A 147 -5.04 6.78 -27.77
C GLU A 147 -5.94 6.31 -26.61
N ASP A 148 -5.39 6.38 -25.40
CA ASP A 148 -5.96 6.00 -24.09
C ASP A 148 -5.63 7.13 -23.07
N GLY A 149 -6.02 6.95 -21.81
CA GLY A 149 -5.67 7.84 -20.70
C GLY A 149 -4.77 7.18 -19.65
N THR A 150 -4.12 8.00 -18.83
CA THR A 150 -3.42 7.59 -17.62
C THR A 150 -4.17 8.13 -16.39
N LEU A 151 -4.34 7.30 -15.36
CA LEU A 151 -4.94 7.67 -14.08
C LEU A 151 -3.85 7.69 -13.00
N LEU A 152 -3.74 8.80 -12.29
CA LEU A 152 -2.85 8.98 -11.14
C LEU A 152 -3.71 9.15 -9.89
N ILE A 153 -3.36 8.45 -8.82
CA ILE A 153 -4.07 8.52 -7.54
C ILE A 153 -3.06 8.69 -6.41
N ASP A 154 -3.26 9.71 -5.59
CA ASP A 154 -2.52 9.92 -4.35
C ASP A 154 -3.32 9.38 -3.15
N ALA A 155 -3.13 8.11 -2.83
CA ALA A 155 -3.77 7.42 -1.70
C ALA A 155 -2.87 7.35 -0.45
N THR A 156 -1.94 8.30 -0.29
CA THR A 156 -1.19 8.45 0.96
C THR A 156 -2.02 9.15 2.01
N MET A 157 -1.71 8.90 3.28
CA MET A 157 -2.29 9.54 4.44
C MET A 157 -2.05 11.06 4.40
N LYS A 158 -3.10 11.85 4.66
CA LYS A 158 -3.04 13.32 4.67
C LYS A 158 -2.81 13.88 6.08
N GLU A 159 -3.23 13.13 7.09
CA GLU A 159 -3.11 13.42 8.52
C GLU A 159 -3.07 12.11 9.31
N ASP A 160 -2.53 12.15 10.53
CA ASP A 160 -2.47 10.99 11.40
C ASP A 160 -3.86 10.38 11.62
N MET A 161 -3.94 9.05 11.51
CA MET A 161 -5.19 8.30 11.65
C MET A 161 -5.17 7.42 12.89
N PRO A 162 -6.34 7.05 13.45
CA PRO A 162 -6.41 6.04 14.50
C PRO A 162 -5.91 4.70 13.94
N PRO A 163 -5.29 3.83 14.76
CA PRO A 163 -4.81 2.54 14.30
C PRO A 163 -5.95 1.67 13.78
N LEU A 164 -5.62 0.74 12.89
CA LEU A 164 -6.56 -0.29 12.48
C LEU A 164 -6.97 -1.11 13.71
N ALA A 165 -8.26 -1.44 13.83
CA ALA A 165 -8.83 -2.17 14.95
C ALA A 165 -8.43 -3.66 14.96
N LEU A 166 -7.12 -3.92 15.00
CA LEU A 166 -6.50 -5.23 15.12
C LEU A 166 -5.82 -5.33 16.50
N PRO A 167 -5.75 -6.54 17.08
CA PRO A 167 -4.98 -6.76 18.30
C PRO A 167 -3.49 -6.47 18.10
N ASP A 168 -2.81 -6.06 19.17
CA ASP A 168 -1.36 -5.89 19.14
C ASP A 168 -0.61 -7.20 18.84
N ALA A 169 0.61 -7.04 18.33
CA ALA A 169 1.49 -8.14 17.93
C ALA A 169 1.61 -9.23 19.01
N GLY A 170 1.81 -8.83 20.27
CA GLY A 170 1.99 -9.77 21.37
C GLY A 170 0.79 -10.72 21.58
N TYR A 171 -0.44 -10.23 21.37
CA TYR A 171 -1.63 -11.09 21.46
C TYR A 171 -1.73 -12.02 20.25
N MET A 172 -1.44 -11.51 19.06
CA MET A 172 -1.48 -12.31 17.83
C MET A 172 -0.43 -13.42 17.82
N GLU A 173 0.78 -13.14 18.32
CA GLU A 173 1.85 -14.12 18.47
C GLU A 173 1.50 -15.20 19.51
N GLN A 174 0.96 -14.80 20.67
CA GLN A 174 0.51 -15.77 21.68
C GLN A 174 -0.64 -16.64 21.18
N ALA A 175 -1.58 -16.05 20.44
CA ALA A 175 -2.68 -16.78 19.82
C ALA A 175 -2.16 -17.81 18.80
N LYS A 176 -1.17 -17.41 17.98
CA LYS A 176 -0.48 -18.32 17.05
C LYS A 176 0.18 -19.49 17.79
N ASP A 177 0.95 -19.21 18.84
CA ASP A 177 1.62 -20.25 19.63
C ASP A 177 0.62 -21.23 20.25
N LEU A 178 -0.52 -20.72 20.75
CA LEU A 178 -1.59 -21.56 21.29
C LEU A 178 -2.22 -22.42 20.19
N TRP A 179 -2.48 -21.83 19.02
CA TRP A 179 -3.05 -22.53 17.87
C TRP A 179 -2.19 -23.70 17.42
N GLU A 180 -0.87 -23.48 17.33
CA GLU A 180 0.10 -24.51 16.99
C GLU A 180 0.21 -25.59 18.08
N LYS A 181 0.19 -25.22 19.36
CA LYS A 181 0.17 -26.18 20.48
C LYS A 181 -1.06 -27.09 20.48
N LEU A 182 -2.18 -26.60 19.97
CA LEU A 182 -3.43 -27.36 19.85
C LEU A 182 -3.47 -28.26 18.61
N ASP A 183 -2.40 -28.30 17.80
CA ASP A 183 -2.29 -29.07 16.55
C ASP A 183 -3.44 -28.77 15.58
N LEU A 184 -3.83 -27.49 15.53
CA LEU A 184 -4.86 -27.00 14.61
C LEU A 184 -4.27 -26.78 13.20
N PRO A 185 -5.11 -26.67 12.16
CA PRO A 185 -4.65 -26.52 10.78
C PRO A 185 -3.66 -25.35 10.62
N PRO A 186 -2.65 -25.45 9.73
CA PRO A 186 -1.65 -24.41 9.55
C PRO A 186 -2.27 -23.04 9.26
N LEU A 187 -1.83 -22.03 10.03
CA LEU A 187 -2.26 -20.65 9.83
C LEU A 187 -1.74 -20.10 8.51
N ARG A 188 -2.54 -19.21 7.91
CA ARG A 188 -2.14 -18.38 6.77
C ARG A 188 -2.35 -16.91 7.15
N PRO A 189 -1.42 -16.32 7.92
CA PRO A 189 -1.49 -14.90 8.27
C PRO A 189 -1.64 -14.03 7.03
N GLU A 190 -2.55 -13.07 7.08
CA GLU A 190 -2.72 -12.03 6.07
C GLU A 190 -2.14 -10.72 6.59
N SER A 191 -1.65 -9.87 5.68
CA SER A 191 -1.12 -8.55 6.03
C SER A 191 -2.24 -7.50 6.03
N PRO A 192 -2.35 -6.62 7.03
CA PRO A 192 -1.54 -6.58 8.26
C PRO A 192 -1.97 -7.67 9.25
N TRP A 193 -0.99 -8.36 9.86
CA TRP A 193 -1.26 -9.47 10.78
C TRP A 193 -1.69 -9.02 12.18
N HIS A 194 -1.28 -7.82 12.59
CA HIS A 194 -1.59 -7.22 13.88
C HIS A 194 -1.76 -5.70 13.73
N GLY A 195 -2.27 -5.06 14.78
CA GLY A 195 -2.39 -3.61 14.85
C GLY A 195 -1.03 -2.92 14.76
N TYR A 196 -1.05 -1.71 14.21
CA TYR A 196 0.10 -0.81 14.17
C TYR A 196 -0.39 0.62 14.23
N THR A 197 0.44 1.52 14.77
CA THR A 197 0.07 2.93 14.89
C THR A 197 0.01 3.60 13.52
N LEU A 198 -1.01 4.41 13.32
CA LEU A 198 -1.14 5.31 12.19
C LEU A 198 -0.85 6.78 12.58
N GLY A 199 -0.45 7.02 13.83
CA GLY A 199 -0.07 8.32 14.38
C GLY A 199 -1.08 8.89 15.39
N ASP A 200 -2.39 8.69 15.18
CA ASP A 200 -3.40 9.19 16.10
C ASP A 200 -3.69 8.17 17.21
N TRP A 201 -2.72 8.02 18.13
CA TRP A 201 -2.85 7.14 19.28
C TRP A 201 -2.14 7.72 20.51
N HIS A 202 -2.83 7.80 21.64
CA HIS A 202 -2.31 8.34 22.89
C HIS A 202 -2.05 7.22 23.92
N GLU A 203 -0.98 7.31 24.71
CA GLU A 203 -0.57 6.28 25.69
C GLU A 203 -1.69 5.90 26.68
N ARG A 204 -2.53 6.86 27.06
CA ARG A 204 -3.75 6.60 27.88
C ARG A 204 -4.65 5.51 27.29
N TRP A 205 -4.73 5.40 25.97
CA TRP A 205 -5.50 4.34 25.32
C TRP A 205 -4.80 2.97 25.41
N ASP A 206 -3.47 2.91 25.47
CA ASP A 206 -2.74 1.67 25.79
C ASP A 206 -3.04 1.19 27.21
N VAL A 207 -3.05 2.13 28.17
CA VAL A 207 -3.42 1.82 29.57
C VAL A 207 -4.85 1.30 29.65
N ALA A 208 -5.78 1.94 28.93
CA ALA A 208 -7.17 1.52 28.89
C ALA A 208 -7.34 0.12 28.24
N ALA A 209 -6.65 -0.13 27.12
CA ALA A 209 -6.65 -1.42 26.43
C ALA A 209 -6.07 -2.52 27.33
N LYS A 210 -4.96 -2.25 28.01
CA LYS A 210 -4.34 -3.17 28.98
C LYS A 210 -5.29 -3.47 30.14
N ASN A 211 -5.90 -2.45 30.73
CA ASN A 211 -6.89 -2.64 31.80
C ASN A 211 -8.05 -3.54 31.33
N ALA A 212 -8.54 -3.35 30.10
CA ALA A 212 -9.60 -4.19 29.55
C ALA A 212 -9.15 -5.65 29.39
N ALA A 213 -7.98 -5.88 28.80
CA ALA A 213 -7.41 -7.22 28.62
C ALA A 213 -7.15 -7.94 29.95
N ASP A 214 -6.66 -7.21 30.96
CA ASP A 214 -6.39 -7.73 32.30
C ASP A 214 -7.66 -7.83 33.19
N SER A 215 -8.86 -7.69 32.61
CA SER A 215 -10.16 -7.70 33.32
C SER A 215 -10.33 -6.61 34.39
N ASN A 216 -9.56 -5.53 34.30
CA ASN A 216 -9.60 -4.34 35.15
C ASN A 216 -10.40 -3.18 34.52
N TYR A 217 -11.36 -3.47 33.62
CA TYR A 217 -12.10 -2.46 32.86
C TYR A 217 -12.86 -1.44 33.73
N LEU A 218 -13.19 -1.76 34.98
CA LEU A 218 -13.79 -0.81 35.92
C LEU A 218 -12.90 0.39 36.22
N LYS A 219 -11.56 0.23 36.17
CA LYS A 219 -10.62 1.36 36.33
C LYS A 219 -10.78 2.40 35.22
N ASN A 220 -11.06 1.94 34.00
CA ASN A 220 -11.34 2.85 32.88
C ASN A 220 -12.66 3.60 33.12
N GLY A 221 -13.65 2.94 33.73
CA GLY A 221 -14.91 3.57 34.16
C GLY A 221 -14.71 4.66 35.21
N GLU A 222 -13.87 4.41 36.22
CA GLU A 222 -13.52 5.40 37.24
C GLU A 222 -12.79 6.61 36.64
N GLU A 223 -11.85 6.38 35.72
CA GLU A 223 -11.12 7.45 35.02
C GLU A 223 -12.07 8.30 34.16
N THR A 224 -12.88 7.65 33.32
CA THR A 224 -13.81 8.34 32.41
C THR A 224 -14.94 9.07 33.15
N LEU A 225 -15.37 8.57 34.31
CA LEU A 225 -16.33 9.27 35.18
C LEU A 225 -15.76 10.62 35.67
N GLY A 226 -14.48 10.66 36.02
CA GLY A 226 -13.79 11.89 36.43
C GLY A 226 -13.57 12.90 35.30
N ARG A 227 -13.74 12.46 34.04
CA ARG A 227 -13.52 13.25 32.81
C ARG A 227 -14.82 13.65 32.12
N GLN A 228 -15.96 13.48 32.77
CA GLN A 228 -17.24 13.91 32.22
C GLN A 228 -17.23 15.43 31.98
N VAL A 229 -17.54 15.81 30.75
CA VAL A 229 -17.65 17.20 30.33
C VAL A 229 -19.09 17.69 30.43
N SER A 230 -19.27 19.00 30.32
CA SER A 230 -20.60 19.62 30.37
C SER A 230 -21.50 19.16 29.21
N LEU A 231 -22.82 19.14 29.44
CA LEU A 231 -23.83 18.64 28.50
C LEU A 231 -24.04 19.52 27.27
N ASP A 232 -23.48 20.73 27.25
CA ASP A 232 -23.48 21.64 26.11
C ASP A 232 -22.44 21.26 25.04
N ILE A 233 -21.52 20.34 25.36
CA ILE A 233 -20.56 19.81 24.40
C ILE A 233 -21.27 18.81 23.49
N ILE A 234 -21.06 18.99 22.18
CA ILE A 234 -21.65 18.13 21.15
C ILE A 234 -20.98 16.73 21.25
N PRO A 235 -21.76 15.63 21.20
CA PRO A 235 -21.19 14.29 21.10
C PRO A 235 -20.18 14.17 19.94
N GLU A 236 -19.15 13.35 20.10
CA GLU A 236 -18.02 13.20 19.14
C GLU A 236 -17.09 14.42 19.01
N THR A 237 -17.26 15.46 19.84
CA THR A 237 -16.24 16.50 19.96
C THR A 237 -14.94 15.87 20.46
N SER A 238 -13.84 16.12 19.75
CA SER A 238 -12.53 15.55 20.10
C SER A 238 -12.13 15.92 21.53
N VAL A 239 -11.70 14.93 22.31
CA VAL A 239 -11.18 15.13 23.68
C VAL A 239 -10.05 16.15 23.72
N ARG A 240 -9.28 16.28 22.63
CA ARG A 240 -8.19 17.25 22.49
C ARG A 240 -8.63 18.71 22.48
N GLN A 241 -9.91 18.96 22.21
CA GLN A 241 -10.48 20.32 22.19
C GLN A 241 -11.07 20.73 23.54
N VAL A 242 -11.32 19.77 24.43
CA VAL A 242 -12.13 19.97 25.64
C VAL A 242 -11.41 19.56 26.93
N GLU A 243 -10.33 18.78 26.84
CA GLU A 243 -9.52 18.32 27.96
C GLU A 243 -8.05 18.72 27.81
N ASP A 244 -7.38 19.02 28.93
CA ASP A 244 -5.94 19.27 28.98
C ASP A 244 -5.11 17.97 28.98
N GLY A 245 -3.85 18.05 28.54
CA GLY A 245 -2.89 16.94 28.62
C GLY A 245 -3.10 15.81 27.59
N TRP A 246 -3.68 16.16 26.44
CA TRP A 246 -3.83 15.29 25.26
C TRP A 246 -2.86 15.61 24.12
N PHE A 247 -2.05 16.65 24.30
CA PHE A 247 -0.89 16.96 23.48
C PHE A 247 0.35 16.55 24.28
N GLU A 248 1.24 15.75 23.68
CA GLU A 248 2.59 15.59 24.23
C GLU A 248 3.30 16.95 24.06
N ASP A 249 3.89 17.49 25.13
CA ASP A 249 4.77 18.65 25.01
C ASP A 249 5.95 18.25 24.09
N ASP A 250 6.09 18.91 22.94
CA ASP A 250 7.20 18.76 21.97
C ASP A 250 8.60 18.83 22.62
#